data_AF-I2H3D3-F1
#
_entry.id   AF-I2H3D3-F1
#
_cell.length_a   1.000
_cell.length_b   1.000
_cell.length_c   1.000
_cell.angle_alpha   90.00
_cell.angle_beta   90.00
_cell.angle_gamma   90.00
#
_symmetry.space_group_name_H-M   'P 1'
#
loop_
_entity.id
_entity.type
_entity.pdbx_description
1 polymer ?
#
loop_
_entity_poly.entity_id
_entity_poly.type
_entity_poly.pdbx_seq_one_letter_code
_entity_poly.pdbx_strand_id
1 'polypeptide(L)'
;MSVKRSFEINPNTSTNEDPKKLSRVGDSEMEVAWTSCEKDRGFDHHTVREESEYEGCIELSKKSRNMTRNGTPVGDPVASRASSKSHYKFASHAYGVRMLSKDLSNTKIDLQVENIMIVNKQDDLSLVYLARELVQWLLTNYNKLNVYVQDNLQNSKHFDAQSIAKDSQCKESRIKYWDLDFLDQNVGFFDLIITLGGDGTVLFVSSIFQTHVPPVLPFALGSLGFLTNFQFEYFKEDLPLILNQKIKTNLRMRLECKVFRRQEPILNPRTGKKICINELESEHHVLNELTIDRGISPFISMLEVYGDKSLLTVAQADGLIVATPTGSTAYSLSAGGSLVYPSVNAISVTPICPHTLSFRPIILPDSMNIRVKVSAKSRGTAWAAFDGKNRVELRPGDYILISASPYAFPTLEATSTEFIDSISRSLNWNVREQQKSFSNVLCKKNLEQFENVQLQDKEESVEEVEVDNRLENSATKGIEMVQIDEPRNDGL
;
A
#
# COMPACT_ATOMS: atom_id res chain seq x y z
N MET A 1 -28.84 -34.22 20.15
CA MET A 1 -29.23 -33.71 21.49
C MET A 1 -29.14 -32.19 21.46
N SER A 2 -30.28 -31.52 21.33
CA SER A 2 -30.40 -30.06 21.38
C SER A 2 -30.61 -29.62 22.83
N VAL A 3 -29.94 -28.55 23.25
CA VAL A 3 -30.32 -27.80 24.45
C VAL A 3 -30.37 -26.33 24.07
N LYS A 4 -31.60 -25.87 23.79
CA LYS A 4 -31.98 -24.45 23.73
C LYS A 4 -32.21 -23.97 25.17
N ARG A 5 -31.62 -22.83 25.56
CA ARG A 5 -32.03 -22.09 26.75
C ARG A 5 -32.78 -20.83 26.31
N SER A 6 -34.06 -20.81 26.68
CA SER A 6 -34.98 -19.69 26.58
C SER A 6 -34.77 -18.76 27.77
N PHE A 7 -34.79 -17.44 27.55
CA PHE A 7 -34.96 -16.46 28.62
C PHE A 7 -36.30 -15.76 28.42
N GLU A 8 -37.14 -15.83 29.44
CA GLU A 8 -38.45 -15.21 29.53
C GLU A 8 -38.33 -13.73 29.92
N ILE A 9 -39.22 -12.93 29.32
CA ILE A 9 -39.49 -11.53 29.60
C ILE A 9 -40.57 -11.48 30.69
N ASN A 10 -40.44 -10.57 31.65
CA ASN A 10 -41.56 -10.17 32.52
C ASN A 10 -41.72 -8.64 32.48
N PRO A 11 -42.92 -8.10 32.20
CA PRO A 11 -43.14 -6.67 32.00
C PRO A 11 -43.74 -5.97 33.24
N ASN A 12 -43.80 -4.64 33.14
CA ASN A 12 -44.55 -3.67 33.94
C ASN A 12 -43.87 -3.07 35.18
N THR A 13 -43.57 -1.78 35.08
CA THR A 13 -44.18 -0.78 35.97
C THR A 13 -44.27 0.56 35.26
N SER A 14 -45.45 1.16 35.40
CA SER A 14 -45.95 2.39 34.78
C SER A 14 -45.99 3.53 35.79
N THR A 15 -45.65 4.76 35.39
CA THR A 15 -46.22 6.04 35.88
C THR A 15 -45.88 7.11 34.84
N ASN A 16 -46.82 7.51 33.98
CA ASN A 16 -47.72 8.67 34.10
C ASN A 16 -47.01 10.00 34.39
N GLU A 17 -46.92 10.87 33.38
CA GLU A 17 -47.25 12.30 33.52
C GLU A 17 -47.56 12.93 32.14
N ASP A 18 -48.60 13.76 32.14
CA ASP A 18 -49.37 14.27 30.99
C ASP A 18 -48.71 15.46 30.25
N PRO A 19 -49.18 15.78 29.02
CA PRO A 19 -48.58 16.76 28.11
C PRO A 19 -49.21 18.15 28.24
N LYS A 20 -48.50 19.21 27.83
CA LYS A 20 -49.10 20.43 27.25
C LYS A 20 -48.10 21.40 26.60
N LYS A 21 -48.41 21.69 25.32
CA LYS A 21 -48.41 22.99 24.61
C LYS A 21 -47.14 23.57 23.96
N LEU A 22 -47.31 23.79 22.64
CA LEU A 22 -46.95 24.96 21.80
C LEU A 22 -45.46 25.33 21.71
N SER A 23 -44.89 25.83 20.61
CA SER A 23 -45.35 26.21 19.26
C SER A 23 -44.10 26.59 18.45
N ARG A 24 -44.20 26.47 17.12
CA ARG A 24 -43.33 26.99 16.05
C ARG A 24 -42.51 28.25 16.41
N VAL A 25 -41.21 28.24 16.08
CA VAL A 25 -40.33 29.23 15.40
C VAL A 25 -39.02 28.46 15.20
N GLY A 26 -38.24 28.46 14.12
CA GLY A 26 -38.10 29.25 12.90
C GLY A 26 -36.64 28.99 12.48
N ASP A 27 -36.41 28.66 11.22
CA ASP A 27 -35.09 28.34 10.68
C ASP A 27 -34.11 29.50 10.87
N SER A 28 -32.91 29.19 11.37
CA SER A 28 -31.74 30.07 11.27
C SER A 28 -30.52 29.23 10.88
N GLU A 29 -29.98 29.58 9.73
CA GLU A 29 -28.70 29.14 9.17
C GLU A 29 -27.56 29.20 10.20
N MET A 30 -26.70 28.19 10.19
CA MET A 30 -25.36 28.27 10.76
C MET A 30 -24.35 27.65 9.80
N GLU A 31 -23.62 28.53 9.11
CA GLU A 31 -22.25 28.27 8.66
C GLU A 31 -21.40 27.90 9.88
N VAL A 32 -20.61 26.82 9.81
CA VAL A 32 -19.39 26.70 10.62
C VAL A 32 -18.28 26.09 9.77
N ALA A 33 -17.18 26.83 9.75
CA ALA A 33 -15.93 26.56 9.10
C ALA A 33 -15.17 25.39 9.75
N TRP A 34 -14.34 24.74 8.94
CA TRP A 34 -13.34 23.77 9.37
C TRP A 34 -12.20 24.48 10.11
N THR A 35 -12.00 24.17 11.38
CA THR A 35 -10.73 24.37 12.09
C THR A 35 -10.39 23.14 12.91
N SER A 36 -9.18 22.65 12.69
CA SER A 36 -8.50 21.54 13.36
C SER A 36 -8.39 21.72 14.87
N CYS A 37 -8.58 20.65 15.64
CA CYS A 37 -7.81 20.37 16.84
C CYS A 37 -7.93 18.89 17.26
N GLU A 38 -6.80 18.20 17.32
CA GLU A 38 -6.63 16.89 17.96
C GLU A 38 -6.86 16.99 19.47
N LYS A 39 -7.56 16.01 20.03
CA LYS A 39 -7.32 15.49 21.39
C LYS A 39 -7.96 14.12 21.57
N ASP A 40 -7.12 13.18 21.99
CA ASP A 40 -7.46 11.84 22.44
C ASP A 40 -8.59 11.79 23.47
N ARG A 41 -9.55 10.88 23.26
CA ARG A 41 -9.98 9.80 24.18
C ARG A 41 -11.35 9.26 23.76
N GLY A 42 -11.46 7.93 23.76
CA GLY A 42 -12.73 7.23 23.90
C GLY A 42 -13.28 6.66 22.61
N PHE A 43 -13.06 5.35 22.43
CA PHE A 43 -13.84 4.50 21.53
C PHE A 43 -15.33 4.69 21.81
N ASP A 44 -16.06 5.17 20.80
CA ASP A 44 -17.48 4.87 20.62
C ASP A 44 -17.69 4.48 19.16
N HIS A 45 -18.17 3.26 18.95
CA HIS A 45 -18.56 2.73 17.64
C HIS A 45 -19.74 3.56 17.10
N HIS A 46 -19.43 4.60 16.33
CA HIS A 46 -20.44 5.32 15.55
C HIS A 46 -20.77 4.52 14.28
N THR A 47 -22.00 4.02 14.23
CA THR A 47 -22.63 3.44 13.04
C THR A 47 -22.67 4.49 11.93
N VAL A 48 -21.78 4.39 10.94
CA VAL A 48 -21.82 5.25 9.74
C VAL A 48 -23.02 4.82 8.90
N ARG A 49 -24.10 5.61 8.94
CA ARG A 49 -25.28 5.44 8.11
C ARG A 49 -25.04 6.14 6.77
N GLU A 50 -24.73 5.39 5.72
CA GLU A 50 -24.81 5.91 4.35
C GLU A 50 -26.21 5.64 3.77
N GLU A 51 -27.04 6.68 3.70
CA GLU A 51 -28.27 6.68 2.91
C GLU A 51 -27.92 6.92 1.45
N SER A 52 -28.26 5.98 0.56
CA SER A 52 -28.12 6.15 -0.88
C SER A 52 -29.48 6.48 -1.51
N GLU A 53 -29.72 7.76 -1.78
CA GLU A 53 -30.84 8.20 -2.61
C GLU A 53 -30.43 8.18 -4.09
N TYR A 54 -31.06 7.28 -4.85
CA TYR A 54 -31.09 7.32 -6.30
C TYR A 54 -32.25 8.22 -6.74
N GLU A 55 -31.96 9.45 -7.18
CA GLU A 55 -32.86 10.22 -8.03
C GLU A 55 -32.10 10.80 -9.21
N GLY A 56 -32.53 10.43 -10.42
CA GLY A 56 -32.16 11.11 -11.65
C GLY A 56 -33.09 12.29 -11.86
N CYS A 57 -32.53 13.46 -12.19
CA CYS A 57 -33.27 14.52 -12.87
C CYS A 57 -32.34 15.35 -13.74
N ILE A 58 -32.69 15.38 -15.03
CA ILE A 58 -32.17 16.29 -16.05
C ILE A 58 -32.82 17.65 -15.80
N GLU A 59 -32.05 18.71 -15.59
CA GLU A 59 -32.54 20.08 -15.78
C GLU A 59 -31.54 20.96 -16.53
N LEU A 60 -31.95 21.30 -17.75
CA LEU A 60 -31.39 22.32 -18.62
C LEU A 60 -31.69 23.71 -18.03
N SER A 61 -30.66 24.44 -17.61
CA SER A 61 -30.86 25.83 -17.17
C SER A 61 -31.18 26.72 -18.39
N LYS A 62 -32.40 27.22 -18.46
CA LYS A 62 -32.81 28.35 -19.31
C LYS A 62 -32.22 29.63 -18.73
N LYS A 63 -31.26 30.26 -19.42
CA LYS A 63 -30.89 31.66 -19.16
C LYS A 63 -31.85 32.60 -19.87
N SER A 64 -32.60 33.35 -19.08
CA SER A 64 -33.44 34.47 -19.50
C SER A 64 -32.57 35.57 -20.15
N ARG A 65 -32.94 36.00 -21.36
CA ARG A 65 -32.37 37.15 -22.06
C ARG A 65 -33.21 38.38 -21.71
N ASN A 66 -32.62 39.37 -21.05
CA ASN A 66 -33.09 40.75 -21.14
C ASN A 66 -32.10 41.54 -22.00
N MET A 67 -32.58 42.02 -23.16
CA MET A 67 -31.90 43.03 -23.96
C MET A 67 -32.29 44.42 -23.44
N THR A 68 -31.30 45.30 -23.31
CA THR A 68 -31.47 46.75 -23.43
C THR A 68 -30.45 47.30 -24.43
N ARG A 69 -30.91 48.30 -25.19
CA ARG A 69 -30.27 48.95 -26.35
C ARG A 69 -29.02 49.76 -25.96
N ASN A 70 -28.05 49.75 -26.88
CA ASN A 70 -26.91 50.65 -27.05
C ASN A 70 -25.90 50.74 -25.89
N GLY A 71 -24.72 50.15 -26.09
CA GLY A 71 -23.52 50.36 -25.28
C GLY A 71 -22.65 49.11 -25.30
N THR A 72 -21.49 49.21 -25.95
CA THR A 72 -20.41 48.21 -25.91
C THR A 72 -20.14 47.71 -24.48
N PRO A 73 -20.12 46.39 -24.22
CA PRO A 73 -19.54 45.90 -22.97
C PRO A 73 -18.03 45.92 -23.14
N VAL A 74 -17.37 46.87 -22.48
CA VAL A 74 -15.95 46.76 -22.15
C VAL A 74 -15.84 45.56 -21.21
N GLY A 75 -15.42 44.42 -21.76
CA GLY A 75 -15.13 43.25 -20.95
C GLY A 75 -13.87 43.51 -20.14
N ASP A 76 -14.01 43.60 -18.82
CA ASP A 76 -12.87 43.67 -17.92
C ASP A 76 -11.95 42.45 -18.13
N PRO A 77 -10.65 42.64 -18.44
CA PRO A 77 -9.69 41.53 -18.58
C PRO A 77 -9.25 40.93 -17.22
N VAL A 78 -9.93 41.29 -16.13
CA VAL A 78 -9.51 40.97 -14.76
C VAL A 78 -10.00 39.57 -14.33
N ALA A 79 -11.12 39.08 -14.88
CA ALA A 79 -11.69 37.78 -14.50
C ALA A 79 -10.87 36.58 -15.02
N SER A 80 -10.17 36.70 -16.16
CA SER A 80 -9.34 35.61 -16.72
C SER A 80 -8.01 35.46 -15.98
N ARG A 81 -7.44 36.56 -15.47
CA ARG A 81 -6.16 36.56 -14.74
C ARG A 81 -6.24 35.94 -13.35
N ALA A 82 -7.40 35.99 -12.69
CA ALA A 82 -7.61 35.37 -11.38
C ALA A 82 -7.63 33.83 -11.47
N SER A 83 -8.24 33.28 -12.52
CA SER A 83 -8.26 31.84 -12.81
C SER A 83 -6.86 31.31 -13.21
N SER A 84 -6.09 32.06 -14.00
CA SER A 84 -4.71 31.66 -14.32
C SER A 84 -3.80 31.66 -13.07
N LYS A 85 -4.01 32.58 -12.13
CA LYS A 85 -3.30 32.62 -10.85
C LYS A 85 -3.67 31.45 -9.93
N SER A 86 -4.92 30.98 -9.94
CA SER A 86 -5.29 29.76 -9.19
C SER A 86 -4.65 28.52 -9.81
N HIS A 87 -4.69 28.37 -11.14
CA HIS A 87 -4.01 27.27 -11.84
C HIS A 87 -2.50 27.25 -11.59
N TYR A 88 -1.84 28.41 -11.61
CA TYR A 88 -0.41 28.50 -11.29
C TYR A 88 -0.12 28.03 -9.85
N LYS A 89 -0.92 28.48 -8.86
CA LYS A 89 -0.79 28.02 -7.47
C LYS A 89 -1.00 26.51 -7.32
N PHE A 90 -2.00 25.93 -8.00
CA PHE A 90 -2.23 24.49 -8.00
C PHE A 90 -1.07 23.71 -8.62
N ALA A 91 -0.51 24.19 -9.75
CA ALA A 91 0.65 23.56 -10.37
C ALA A 91 1.89 23.62 -9.46
N SER A 92 2.13 24.77 -8.80
CA SER A 92 3.20 24.91 -7.81
C SER A 92 3.01 23.98 -6.60
N HIS A 93 1.79 23.83 -6.09
CA HIS A 93 1.49 22.89 -5.01
C HIS A 93 1.67 21.43 -5.46
N ALA A 94 1.24 21.05 -6.67
CA ALA A 94 1.43 19.71 -7.20
C ALA A 94 2.92 19.36 -7.34
N TYR A 95 3.73 20.32 -7.81
CA TYR A 95 5.19 20.17 -7.81
C TYR A 95 5.74 20.04 -6.39
N GLY A 96 5.28 20.87 -5.44
CA GLY A 96 5.65 20.78 -4.03
C GLY A 96 5.35 19.41 -3.41
N VAL A 97 4.15 18.87 -3.62
CA VAL A 97 3.76 17.53 -3.16
C VAL A 97 4.66 16.45 -3.77
N ARG A 98 4.99 16.56 -5.06
CA ARG A 98 5.90 15.62 -5.72
C ARG A 98 7.31 15.69 -5.14
N MET A 99 7.82 16.89 -4.85
CA MET A 99 9.13 17.07 -4.23
C MET A 99 9.14 16.52 -2.80
N LEU A 100 8.10 16.79 -2.01
CA LEU A 100 7.95 16.21 -0.66
C LEU A 100 7.90 14.69 -0.70
N SER A 101 7.15 14.09 -1.64
CA SER A 101 7.11 12.64 -1.84
C SER A 101 8.50 12.07 -2.18
N LYS A 102 9.26 12.76 -3.05
CA LYS A 102 10.63 12.39 -3.39
C LYS A 102 11.57 12.48 -2.19
N ASP A 103 11.46 13.54 -1.38
CA ASP A 103 12.30 13.74 -0.20
C ASP A 103 11.98 12.70 0.87
N LEU A 104 10.69 12.43 1.11
CA LEU A 104 10.24 11.38 2.02
C LEU A 104 10.79 10.01 1.60
N SER A 105 10.76 9.70 0.30
CA SER A 105 11.28 8.44 -0.24
C SER A 105 12.80 8.29 -0.10
N ASN A 106 13.54 9.39 0.01
CA ASN A 106 15.01 9.38 0.13
C ASN A 106 15.51 9.66 1.55
N THR A 107 14.59 9.87 2.48
CA THR A 107 14.94 10.19 3.86
C THR A 107 15.57 8.96 4.53
N LYS A 108 16.71 9.18 5.19
CA LYS A 108 17.36 8.16 6.02
C LYS A 108 16.97 8.37 7.47
N ILE A 109 16.51 7.30 8.12
CA ILE A 109 16.02 7.31 9.49
C ILE A 109 17.12 6.78 10.40
N ASP A 110 17.26 7.40 11.57
CA ASP A 110 18.11 6.90 12.66
C ASP A 110 17.24 6.04 13.59
N LEU A 111 17.55 4.76 13.72
CA LEU A 111 16.74 3.80 14.47
C LEU A 111 17.27 3.71 15.91
N GLN A 112 16.54 4.29 16.86
CA GLN A 112 16.79 4.07 18.28
C GLN A 112 16.07 2.79 18.72
N VAL A 113 16.78 1.67 18.64
CA VAL A 113 16.20 0.35 18.90
C VAL A 113 16.48 -0.09 20.34
N GLU A 114 15.43 -0.39 21.10
CA GLU A 114 15.51 -1.02 22.42
C GLU A 114 14.80 -2.38 22.44
N ASN A 115 13.63 -2.48 21.80
CA ASN A 115 12.81 -3.69 21.77
C ASN A 115 12.72 -4.24 20.34
N ILE A 116 13.38 -5.38 20.12
CA ILE A 116 13.35 -6.10 18.84
C ILE A 116 12.36 -7.24 18.92
N MET A 117 11.47 -7.34 17.94
CA MET A 117 10.61 -8.49 17.72
C MET A 117 11.20 -9.39 16.63
N ILE A 118 11.36 -10.68 16.92
CA ILE A 118 11.78 -11.67 15.93
C ILE A 118 10.58 -12.52 15.54
N VAL A 119 10.38 -12.66 14.23
CA VAL A 119 9.28 -13.43 13.63
C VAL A 119 9.85 -14.48 12.70
N ASN A 120 9.61 -15.74 13.03
CA ASN A 120 10.08 -16.88 12.24
C ASN A 120 8.95 -17.46 11.41
N LYS A 121 9.28 -18.03 10.25
CA LYS A 121 8.36 -18.95 9.57
C LYS A 121 8.06 -20.15 10.48
N GLN A 122 6.79 -20.53 10.53
CA GLN A 122 6.31 -21.63 11.37
C GLN A 122 6.80 -23.00 10.87
N ASP A 123 6.90 -23.95 11.80
CA ASP A 123 7.15 -25.39 11.57
C ASP A 123 8.45 -25.75 10.84
N ASP A 124 9.49 -24.93 10.94
CA ASP A 124 10.83 -25.24 10.42
C ASP A 124 11.87 -25.25 11.55
N LEU A 125 12.39 -26.45 11.84
CA LEU A 125 13.34 -26.66 12.92
C LEU A 125 14.67 -25.94 12.67
N SER A 126 15.11 -25.84 11.41
CA SER A 126 16.37 -25.17 11.05
C SER A 126 16.32 -23.69 11.46
N LEU A 127 15.15 -23.07 11.31
CA LEU A 127 14.93 -21.67 11.67
C LEU A 127 15.04 -21.41 13.16
N VAL A 128 14.72 -22.40 13.99
CA VAL A 128 14.90 -22.29 15.45
C VAL A 128 16.38 -22.12 15.81
N TYR A 129 17.27 -22.85 15.12
CA TYR A 129 18.71 -22.73 15.32
C TYR A 129 19.27 -21.41 14.78
N LEU A 130 18.81 -20.95 13.62
CA LEU A 130 19.22 -19.64 13.08
C LEU A 130 18.74 -18.49 13.96
N ALA A 131 17.50 -18.57 14.47
CA ALA A 131 16.99 -17.61 15.44
C ALA A 131 17.81 -17.64 16.73
N ARG A 132 18.20 -18.83 17.21
CA ARG A 132 19.11 -18.96 18.35
C ARG A 132 20.45 -18.25 18.11
N GLU A 133 21.08 -18.45 16.95
CA GLU A 133 22.34 -17.77 16.60
C GLU A 133 22.17 -16.25 16.54
N LEU A 134 21.09 -15.77 15.92
CA LEU A 134 20.77 -14.35 15.84
C LEU A 134 20.58 -13.73 17.23
N VAL A 135 19.76 -14.36 18.08
CA VAL A 135 19.50 -13.88 19.45
C VAL A 135 20.78 -13.87 20.27
N GLN A 136 21.57 -14.94 20.22
CA GLN A 136 22.86 -15.00 20.93
C GLN A 136 23.79 -13.87 20.48
N TRP A 137 23.89 -13.64 19.17
CA TRP A 137 24.75 -12.58 18.62
C TRP A 137 24.26 -11.18 19.03
N LEU A 138 22.95 -10.91 18.95
CA LEU A 138 22.37 -9.64 19.38
C LEU A 138 22.65 -9.36 20.85
N LEU A 139 22.41 -10.34 21.72
CA LEU A 139 22.62 -10.19 23.16
C LEU A 139 24.09 -10.01 23.52
N THR A 140 25.01 -10.63 22.79
CA THR A 140 26.46 -10.52 23.03
C THR A 140 27.02 -9.16 22.62
N ASN A 141 26.57 -8.62 21.48
CA ASN A 141 27.11 -7.37 20.93
C ASN A 141 26.39 -6.11 21.44
N TYR A 142 25.12 -6.24 21.83
CA TYR A 142 24.30 -5.11 22.28
C TYR A 142 23.70 -5.41 23.65
N ASN A 143 24.15 -4.67 24.65
CA ASN A 143 23.77 -4.88 26.06
C ASN A 143 22.42 -4.26 26.45
N LYS A 144 21.93 -3.28 25.68
CA LYS A 144 20.66 -2.56 25.96
C LYS A 144 19.44 -3.16 25.26
N LEU A 145 19.63 -4.08 24.32
CA LEU A 145 18.53 -4.65 23.54
C LEU A 145 17.76 -5.70 24.33
N ASN A 146 16.44 -5.58 24.29
CA ASN A 146 15.48 -6.62 24.64
C ASN A 146 15.06 -7.35 23.36
N VAL A 147 15.11 -8.68 23.39
CA VAL A 147 14.77 -9.50 22.23
C VAL A 147 13.54 -10.33 22.53
N TYR A 148 12.48 -10.12 21.75
CA TYR A 148 11.21 -10.79 21.88
C TYR A 148 11.08 -11.84 20.78
N VAL A 149 10.88 -13.09 21.19
CA VAL A 149 10.64 -14.23 20.28
C VAL A 149 9.23 -14.78 20.49
N GLN A 150 8.71 -15.57 19.54
CA GLN A 150 7.39 -16.19 19.69
C GLN A 150 7.30 -17.04 20.96
N ASP A 151 6.16 -17.01 21.63
CA ASP A 151 5.82 -17.77 22.83
C ASP A 151 6.05 -19.29 22.68
N ASN A 152 5.80 -19.85 21.49
CA ASN A 152 6.06 -21.25 21.16
C ASN A 152 7.53 -21.66 21.35
N LEU A 153 8.49 -20.72 21.34
CA LEU A 153 9.91 -20.98 21.56
C LEU A 153 10.28 -21.01 23.05
N GLN A 154 9.40 -20.57 23.96
CA GLN A 154 9.68 -20.50 25.40
C GLN A 154 10.06 -21.85 26.00
N ASN A 155 9.30 -22.89 25.64
CA ASN A 155 9.51 -24.25 26.14
C ASN A 155 10.29 -25.13 25.14
N SER A 156 10.83 -24.54 24.07
CA SER A 156 11.55 -25.27 23.04
C SER A 156 12.93 -25.69 23.51
N LYS A 157 13.19 -26.99 23.55
CA LYS A 157 14.52 -27.57 23.83
C LYS A 157 15.56 -27.20 22.77
N HIS A 158 15.12 -26.91 21.55
CA HIS A 158 16.00 -26.56 20.44
C HIS A 158 16.43 -25.09 20.51
N PHE A 159 15.53 -24.21 20.96
CA PHE A 159 15.86 -22.81 21.18
C PHE A 159 16.70 -22.64 22.44
N ASP A 160 16.34 -23.32 23.53
CA ASP A 160 17.06 -23.34 24.83
C ASP A 160 17.56 -21.95 25.27
N ALA A 161 16.62 -21.08 25.61
CA ALA A 161 16.89 -19.70 26.02
C ALA A 161 17.86 -19.62 27.22
N GLN A 162 17.87 -20.63 28.10
CA GLN A 162 18.75 -20.66 29.27
C GLN A 162 20.22 -20.78 28.87
N SER A 163 20.56 -21.62 27.89
CA SER A 163 21.93 -21.70 27.41
C SER A 163 22.33 -20.45 26.62
N ILE A 164 21.43 -19.85 25.82
CA ILE A 164 21.71 -18.57 25.15
C ILE A 164 22.09 -17.49 26.17
N ALA A 165 21.33 -17.36 27.25
CA ALA A 165 21.61 -16.36 28.29
C ALA A 165 22.96 -16.59 28.99
N LYS A 166 23.34 -17.86 29.21
CA LYS A 166 24.66 -18.22 29.76
C LYS A 166 25.79 -17.89 28.78
N ASP A 167 25.65 -18.28 27.53
CA ASP A 167 26.68 -18.10 26.48
C ASP A 167 26.91 -16.61 26.17
N SER A 168 25.86 -15.80 26.23
CA SER A 168 25.91 -14.34 26.04
C SER A 168 26.33 -13.55 27.29
N GLN A 169 26.68 -14.23 28.39
CA GLN A 169 27.03 -13.61 29.69
C GLN A 169 25.97 -12.63 30.21
N CYS A 170 24.71 -12.89 29.88
CA CYS A 170 23.62 -11.98 30.15
C CYS A 170 23.15 -12.12 31.61
N LYS A 171 23.32 -11.07 32.42
CA LYS A 171 22.98 -11.08 33.86
C LYS A 171 21.47 -11.11 34.14
N GLU A 172 20.68 -10.54 33.23
CA GLU A 172 19.22 -10.45 33.31
C GLU A 172 18.56 -11.15 32.12
N SER A 173 17.33 -11.65 32.27
CA SER A 173 16.59 -12.29 31.17
C SER A 173 16.10 -11.25 30.16
N ARG A 174 16.96 -10.90 29.20
CA ARG A 174 16.63 -10.00 28.07
C ARG A 174 15.92 -10.71 26.92
N ILE A 175 15.82 -12.05 26.98
CA ILE A 175 14.96 -12.84 26.11
C ILE A 175 13.55 -12.80 26.70
N LYS A 176 12.61 -12.31 25.91
CA LYS A 176 11.20 -12.19 26.25
C LYS A 176 10.35 -12.86 25.18
N TYR A 177 9.07 -13.03 25.47
CA TYR A 177 8.14 -13.77 24.61
C TYR A 177 6.97 -12.89 24.23
N TRP A 178 6.47 -13.06 23.01
CA TRP A 178 5.29 -12.36 22.51
C TRP A 178 4.30 -13.36 21.92
N ASP A 179 3.02 -13.04 22.07
CA ASP A 179 1.87 -13.67 21.44
C ASP A 179 0.97 -12.57 20.82
N LEU A 180 -0.17 -12.95 20.25
CA LEU A 180 -1.10 -11.98 19.65
C LEU A 180 -1.73 -11.07 20.72
N ASP A 181 -2.04 -11.60 21.90
CA ASP A 181 -2.64 -10.84 23.01
C ASP A 181 -1.69 -9.74 23.52
N PHE A 182 -0.39 -10.02 23.57
CA PHE A 182 0.64 -9.05 23.92
C PHE A 182 0.69 -7.90 22.91
N LEU A 183 0.57 -8.19 21.61
CA LEU A 183 0.58 -7.18 20.55
C LEU A 183 -0.63 -6.25 20.65
N ASP A 184 -1.81 -6.81 20.90
CA ASP A 184 -3.05 -6.04 21.04
C ASP A 184 -3.01 -5.08 22.25
N GLN A 185 -2.31 -5.48 23.33
CA GLN A 185 -2.17 -4.66 24.53
C GLN A 185 -1.06 -3.60 24.44
N ASN A 186 -0.05 -3.81 23.59
CA ASN A 186 1.18 -3.02 23.55
C ASN A 186 1.45 -2.42 22.15
N VAL A 187 0.50 -1.62 21.65
CA VAL A 187 0.63 -0.93 20.35
C VAL A 187 1.83 0.02 20.36
N GLY A 188 2.69 -0.08 19.34
CA GLY A 188 3.86 0.79 19.20
C GLY A 188 5.01 0.48 20.16
N PHE A 189 5.02 -0.70 20.78
CA PHE A 189 6.03 -1.11 21.75
C PHE A 189 7.37 -1.56 21.12
N PHE A 190 7.32 -2.08 19.90
CA PHE A 190 8.49 -2.60 19.18
C PHE A 190 9.10 -1.52 18.29
N ASP A 191 10.42 -1.44 18.30
CA ASP A 191 11.17 -0.45 17.52
C ASP A 191 11.66 -1.02 16.18
N LEU A 192 11.85 -2.33 16.12
CA LEU A 192 12.31 -3.06 14.93
C LEU A 192 11.74 -4.48 14.93
N ILE A 193 11.27 -4.91 13.76
CA ILE A 193 10.85 -6.29 13.51
C ILE A 193 11.89 -6.96 12.61
N ILE A 194 12.43 -8.10 13.02
CA ILE A 194 13.30 -8.93 12.20
C ILE A 194 12.53 -10.17 11.79
N THR A 195 12.39 -10.40 10.48
CA THR A 195 11.73 -11.62 9.98
C THR A 195 12.75 -12.61 9.44
N LEU A 196 12.64 -13.86 9.87
CA LEU A 196 13.42 -15.00 9.41
C LEU A 196 12.54 -15.90 8.53
N GLY A 197 12.68 -15.81 7.21
CA GLY A 197 11.92 -16.65 6.28
C GLY A 197 11.84 -16.11 4.86
N GLY A 198 10.67 -16.20 4.25
CA GLY A 198 10.39 -15.68 2.91
C GLY A 198 9.33 -14.57 2.94
N ASP A 199 8.86 -14.17 1.75
CA ASP A 199 7.83 -13.13 1.61
C ASP A 199 6.56 -13.43 2.44
N GLY A 200 6.19 -14.71 2.59
CA GLY A 200 5.06 -15.13 3.43
C GLY A 200 5.21 -14.79 4.92
N THR A 201 6.45 -14.71 5.44
CA THR A 201 6.71 -14.26 6.82
C THR A 201 6.47 -12.76 6.95
N VAL A 202 6.83 -11.98 5.93
CA VAL A 202 6.57 -10.52 5.89
C VAL A 202 5.07 -10.24 5.80
N LEU A 203 4.33 -11.02 4.98
CA LEU A 203 2.86 -10.94 4.93
C LEU A 203 2.21 -11.32 6.25
N PHE A 204 2.80 -12.27 7.00
CA PHE A 204 2.32 -12.58 8.34
C PHE A 204 2.50 -11.38 9.29
N VAL A 205 3.64 -10.67 9.24
CA VAL A 205 3.82 -9.41 9.98
C VAL A 205 2.77 -8.37 9.57
N SER A 206 2.52 -8.18 8.28
CA SER A 206 1.44 -7.27 7.83
C SER A 206 0.08 -7.67 8.38
N SER A 207 -0.21 -8.97 8.49
CA SER A 207 -1.48 -9.47 8.98
C SER A 207 -1.70 -9.23 10.49
N ILE A 208 -0.65 -9.30 11.31
CA ILE A 208 -0.76 -9.08 12.76
C ILE A 208 -0.67 -7.60 13.14
N PHE A 209 -0.06 -6.75 12.31
CA PHE A 209 -0.01 -5.30 12.50
C PHE A 209 -0.95 -4.57 11.54
N GLN A 210 -2.24 -4.49 11.89
CA GLN A 210 -3.25 -3.83 11.03
C GLN A 210 -3.12 -2.29 11.01
N THR A 211 -2.54 -1.67 12.04
CA THR A 211 -2.35 -0.22 12.14
C THR A 211 -0.88 0.18 11.96
N HIS A 212 -0.24 0.74 12.99
CA HIS A 212 1.17 1.14 12.94
C HIS A 212 2.08 -0.08 12.94
N VAL A 213 2.96 -0.15 11.93
CA VAL A 213 3.94 -1.23 11.77
C VAL A 213 5.34 -0.65 12.05
N PRO A 214 6.10 -1.19 13.00
CA PRO A 214 7.52 -0.86 13.15
C PRO A 214 8.32 -1.20 11.89
N PRO A 215 9.48 -0.55 11.64
CA PRO A 215 10.37 -0.91 10.54
C PRO A 215 10.67 -2.42 10.52
N VAL A 216 10.54 -3.02 9.35
CA VAL A 216 10.75 -4.46 9.15
C VAL A 216 12.08 -4.71 8.44
N LEU A 217 12.92 -5.56 9.03
CA LEU A 217 14.16 -6.10 8.48
C LEU A 217 13.94 -7.56 8.03
N PRO A 218 13.76 -7.81 6.73
CA PRO A 218 13.42 -9.13 6.24
C PRO A 218 14.63 -9.92 5.73
N PHE A 219 15.06 -10.93 6.50
CA PHE A 219 16.09 -11.88 6.07
C PHE A 219 15.51 -13.08 5.31
N ALA A 220 16.06 -13.31 4.12
CA ALA A 220 15.89 -14.49 3.30
C ALA A 220 16.80 -15.62 3.79
N LEU A 221 16.26 -16.85 3.78
CA LEU A 221 16.92 -18.08 4.26
C LEU A 221 17.07 -19.16 3.18
N GLY A 222 16.98 -18.73 1.93
CA GLY A 222 17.00 -19.57 0.75
C GLY A 222 16.99 -18.68 -0.49
N SER A 223 16.03 -18.90 -1.39
CA SER A 223 15.82 -17.98 -2.52
C SER A 223 15.36 -16.61 -2.02
N LEU A 224 16.03 -15.55 -2.47
CA LEU A 224 15.57 -14.17 -2.25
C LEU A 224 14.20 -13.96 -2.90
N GLY A 225 13.30 -13.33 -2.14
CA GLY A 225 11.98 -12.91 -2.61
C GLY A 225 11.96 -11.46 -3.07
N PHE A 226 10.76 -10.91 -3.27
CA PHE A 226 10.61 -9.48 -3.57
C PHE A 226 10.55 -8.62 -2.31
N LEU A 227 10.22 -9.22 -1.16
CA LEU A 227 10.19 -8.56 0.15
C LEU A 227 11.41 -8.92 0.99
N THR A 228 11.96 -10.12 0.87
CA THR A 228 13.14 -10.57 1.63
C THR A 228 14.45 -10.30 0.87
N ASN A 229 14.96 -9.07 0.99
CA ASN A 229 16.14 -8.63 0.25
C ASN A 229 17.47 -8.81 1.00
N PHE A 230 17.46 -9.07 2.32
CA PHE A 230 18.68 -9.33 3.09
C PHE A 230 18.97 -10.83 3.12
N GLN A 231 20.21 -11.23 2.88
CA GLN A 231 20.59 -12.64 3.03
C GLN A 231 21.05 -12.89 4.45
N PHE A 232 20.50 -13.89 5.12
CA PHE A 232 20.84 -14.14 6.52
C PHE A 232 22.31 -14.47 6.72
N GLU A 233 23.01 -15.02 5.74
CA GLU A 233 24.44 -15.30 5.84
C GLU A 233 25.27 -14.07 6.21
N TYR A 234 24.82 -12.87 5.83
CA TYR A 234 25.50 -11.59 6.09
C TYR A 234 24.90 -10.82 7.28
N PHE A 235 24.04 -11.44 8.10
CA PHE A 235 23.36 -10.73 9.20
C PHE A 235 24.31 -10.03 10.18
N LYS A 236 25.52 -10.58 10.37
CA LYS A 236 26.56 -10.02 11.25
C LYS A 236 27.21 -8.75 10.68
N GLU A 237 27.14 -8.54 9.37
CA GLU A 237 27.60 -7.36 8.67
C GLU A 237 26.47 -6.33 8.52
N ASP A 238 25.26 -6.81 8.22
CA ASP A 238 24.08 -5.96 8.00
C ASP A 238 23.57 -5.30 9.30
N LEU A 239 23.44 -6.06 10.39
CA LEU A 239 22.86 -5.53 11.63
C LEU A 239 23.65 -4.37 12.24
N PRO A 240 24.99 -4.37 12.30
CA PRO A 240 25.74 -3.20 12.75
C PRO A 240 25.51 -1.95 11.89
N LEU A 241 25.34 -2.10 10.57
CA LEU A 241 25.02 -0.97 9.69
C LEU A 241 23.61 -0.44 10.00
N ILE A 242 22.65 -1.34 10.16
CA ILE A 242 21.25 -0.99 10.42
C ILE A 242 21.06 -0.33 11.80
N LEU A 243 21.71 -0.85 12.84
CA LEU A 243 21.51 -0.41 14.22
C LEU A 243 22.32 0.83 14.60
N ASN A 244 23.42 1.13 13.88
CA ASN A 244 24.32 2.23 14.23
C ASN A 244 24.39 3.33 13.16
N GLN A 245 23.80 3.14 11.99
CA GLN A 245 23.81 4.13 10.91
C GLN A 245 22.40 4.47 10.45
N LYS A 246 22.28 5.62 9.79
CA LYS A 246 21.02 6.03 9.18
C LYS A 246 20.73 5.17 7.96
N ILE A 247 19.63 4.43 8.00
CA ILE A 247 19.19 3.55 6.91
C ILE A 247 18.00 4.16 6.17
N LYS A 248 17.90 3.85 4.88
CA LYS A 248 16.75 4.22 4.07
C LYS A 248 15.62 3.22 4.29
N THR A 249 14.40 3.71 4.43
CA THR A 249 13.21 2.90 4.65
C THR A 249 12.25 3.08 3.50
N ASN A 250 11.79 1.99 2.92
CA ASN A 250 10.76 1.99 1.90
C ASN A 250 9.39 1.86 2.57
N LEU A 251 8.54 2.87 2.37
CA LEU A 251 7.16 2.87 2.85
C LEU A 251 6.26 2.22 1.80
N ARG A 252 6.07 0.90 1.92
CA ARG A 252 5.26 0.14 0.97
C ARG A 252 3.77 0.41 1.23
N MET A 253 3.03 0.79 0.19
CA MET A 253 1.59 1.03 0.29
C MET A 253 0.84 -0.27 0.66
N ARG A 254 -0.21 -0.14 1.45
CA ARG A 254 -1.22 -1.19 1.70
C ARG A 254 -2.58 -0.75 1.16
N LEU A 255 -3.48 -1.70 0.88
CA LEU A 255 -4.89 -1.37 0.65
C LEU A 255 -5.66 -1.54 1.96
N GLU A 256 -6.56 -0.60 2.24
CA GLU A 256 -7.61 -0.77 3.25
C GLU A 256 -8.83 -1.36 2.54
N CYS A 257 -9.36 -2.46 3.06
CA CYS A 257 -10.48 -3.20 2.47
C CYS A 257 -11.59 -3.38 3.50
N LYS A 258 -12.72 -2.70 3.28
CA LYS A 258 -13.90 -2.71 4.14
C LYS A 258 -15.00 -3.55 3.52
N VAL A 259 -15.38 -4.63 4.19
CA VAL A 259 -16.42 -5.57 3.72
C VAL A 259 -17.77 -5.13 4.24
N PHE A 260 -18.71 -4.86 3.33
CA PHE A 260 -20.07 -4.46 3.66
C PHE A 260 -21.07 -5.54 3.28
N ARG A 261 -21.88 -5.93 4.27
CA ARG A 261 -23.00 -6.86 4.12
C ARG A 261 -24.27 -6.11 3.81
N ARG A 262 -25.00 -6.57 2.79
CA ARG A 262 -26.33 -6.05 2.50
C ARG A 262 -27.35 -6.68 3.45
N GLN A 263 -28.01 -5.85 4.25
CA GLN A 263 -29.13 -6.27 5.08
C GLN A 263 -30.42 -6.44 4.26
N GLU A 264 -31.36 -7.20 4.82
CA GLU A 264 -32.68 -7.33 4.23
C GLU A 264 -33.37 -5.95 4.12
N PRO A 265 -34.09 -5.68 3.02
CA PRO A 265 -34.71 -4.38 2.83
C PRO A 265 -35.80 -4.12 3.89
N ILE A 266 -35.63 -3.08 4.70
CA ILE A 266 -36.60 -2.67 5.72
C ILE A 266 -37.59 -1.68 5.10
N LEU A 267 -38.88 -1.84 5.39
CA LEU A 267 -39.89 -0.88 4.95
C LEU A 267 -39.76 0.40 5.79
N ASN A 268 -39.49 1.54 5.16
CA ASN A 268 -39.50 2.81 5.85
C ASN A 268 -40.94 3.14 6.28
N PRO A 269 -41.22 3.29 7.60
CA PRO A 269 -42.56 3.56 8.10
C PRO A 269 -43.14 4.91 7.62
N ARG A 270 -42.27 5.87 7.25
CA ARG A 270 -42.67 7.21 6.81
C ARG A 270 -42.88 7.31 5.30
N THR A 271 -42.09 6.61 4.51
CA THR A 271 -42.12 6.75 3.04
C THR A 271 -42.73 5.54 2.33
N GLY A 272 -42.92 4.42 3.03
CA GLY A 272 -43.36 3.15 2.44
C GLY A 272 -42.36 2.53 1.46
N LYS A 273 -41.18 3.13 1.28
CA LYS A 273 -40.12 2.62 0.41
C LYS A 273 -39.28 1.57 1.17
N LYS A 274 -38.84 0.53 0.47
CA LYS A 274 -37.87 -0.43 1.00
C LYS A 274 -36.48 0.21 0.98
N ILE A 275 -35.84 0.32 2.15
CA ILE A 275 -34.47 0.80 2.32
C ILE A 275 -33.57 -0.40 2.51
N CYS A 276 -32.48 -0.46 1.75
CA CYS A 276 -31.40 -1.40 2.01
C CYS A 276 -30.34 -0.69 2.86
N ILE A 277 -29.99 -1.28 3.99
CA ILE A 277 -28.89 -0.81 4.84
C ILE A 277 -27.72 -1.74 4.58
N ASN A 278 -26.52 -1.17 4.49
CA ASN A 278 -25.29 -1.93 4.40
C ASN A 278 -24.54 -1.75 5.72
N GLU A 279 -24.05 -2.85 6.29
CA GLU A 279 -23.32 -2.84 7.56
C GLU A 279 -21.88 -3.29 7.32
N LEU A 280 -20.94 -2.60 7.95
CA LEU A 280 -19.54 -2.98 7.96
C LEU A 280 -19.39 -4.28 8.77
N GLU A 281 -18.95 -5.35 8.12
CA GLU A 281 -18.71 -6.65 8.76
C GLU A 281 -17.27 -6.77 9.25
N SER A 282 -16.31 -6.35 8.43
CA SER A 282 -14.88 -6.44 8.76
C SER A 282 -14.05 -5.47 7.93
N GLU A 283 -12.85 -5.20 8.44
CA GLU A 283 -11.86 -4.31 7.85
C GLU A 283 -10.50 -5.02 7.86
N HIS A 284 -9.79 -4.95 6.73
CA HIS A 284 -8.50 -5.62 6.54
C HIS A 284 -7.54 -4.70 5.80
N HIS A 285 -6.29 -4.65 6.25
CA HIS A 285 -5.18 -3.99 5.55
C HIS A 285 -4.30 -5.03 4.87
N VAL A 286 -4.18 -4.95 3.55
CA VAL A 286 -3.43 -5.92 2.72
C VAL A 286 -2.19 -5.28 2.11
N LEU A 287 -1.07 -5.99 2.15
CA LEU A 287 0.20 -5.52 1.58
C LEU A 287 0.32 -5.84 0.10
N ASN A 288 -0.11 -7.02 -0.33
CA ASN A 288 -0.01 -7.45 -1.72
C ASN A 288 -1.33 -7.20 -2.45
N GLU A 289 -2.37 -7.97 -2.13
CA GLU A 289 -3.63 -7.90 -2.88
C GLU A 289 -4.88 -8.32 -2.10
N LEU A 290 -6.00 -7.76 -2.54
CA LEU A 290 -7.32 -8.33 -2.37
C LEU A 290 -7.65 -9.16 -3.61
N THR A 291 -7.93 -10.44 -3.41
CA THR A 291 -8.42 -11.33 -4.48
C THR A 291 -9.88 -11.63 -4.24
N ILE A 292 -10.74 -11.42 -5.24
CA ILE A 292 -12.14 -11.82 -5.23
C ILE A 292 -12.35 -12.87 -6.32
N ASP A 293 -12.67 -14.11 -5.96
CA ASP A 293 -12.90 -15.20 -6.92
C ASP A 293 -14.25 -15.89 -6.72
N ARG A 294 -14.64 -16.72 -7.69
CA ARG A 294 -15.88 -17.51 -7.64
C ARG A 294 -15.89 -18.62 -6.59
N GLY A 295 -14.78 -18.87 -5.88
CA GLY A 295 -14.64 -20.00 -4.96
C GLY A 295 -14.93 -21.33 -5.62
N ILE A 296 -15.75 -22.16 -4.96
CA ILE A 296 -16.17 -23.48 -5.47
C ILE A 296 -17.31 -23.41 -6.49
N SER A 297 -17.89 -22.23 -6.75
CA SER A 297 -19.05 -22.09 -7.64
C SER A 297 -18.68 -22.47 -9.08
N PRO A 298 -19.45 -23.32 -9.77
CA PRO A 298 -19.20 -23.64 -11.18
C PRO A 298 -19.54 -22.47 -12.12
N PHE A 299 -20.26 -21.46 -11.62
CA PHE A 299 -20.64 -20.27 -12.40
C PHE A 299 -19.57 -19.19 -12.28
N ILE A 300 -19.35 -18.49 -13.39
CA ILE A 300 -18.48 -17.30 -13.48
C ILE A 300 -18.98 -16.22 -12.52
N SER A 301 -18.06 -15.55 -11.83
CA SER A 301 -18.41 -14.44 -10.95
C SER A 301 -18.88 -13.23 -11.76
N MET A 302 -19.84 -12.45 -11.22
CA MET A 302 -20.31 -11.21 -11.84
C MET A 302 -20.11 -10.07 -10.86
N LEU A 303 -19.00 -9.34 -11.03
CA LEU A 303 -18.55 -8.30 -10.12
C LEU A 303 -18.71 -6.92 -10.77
N GLU A 304 -19.51 -6.06 -10.16
CA GLU A 304 -19.66 -4.66 -10.57
C GLU A 304 -18.51 -3.85 -9.94
N VAL A 305 -17.65 -3.28 -10.76
CA VAL A 305 -16.49 -2.50 -10.33
C VAL A 305 -16.77 -1.02 -10.51
N TYR A 306 -16.79 -0.29 -9.41
CA TYR A 306 -17.00 1.16 -9.38
C TYR A 306 -15.69 1.85 -9.00
N GLY A 307 -15.39 2.96 -9.67
CA GLY A 307 -14.37 3.92 -9.30
C GLY A 307 -15.08 5.16 -8.79
N ASP A 308 -14.88 5.48 -7.51
CA ASP A 308 -15.66 6.43 -6.74
C ASP A 308 -17.16 6.12 -6.84
N LYS A 309 -17.90 6.95 -7.59
CA LYS A 309 -19.36 6.79 -7.79
C LYS A 309 -19.72 6.25 -9.17
N SER A 310 -18.75 6.06 -10.06
CA SER A 310 -18.96 5.70 -11.47
C SER A 310 -18.72 4.21 -11.69
N LEU A 311 -19.65 3.54 -12.39
CA LEU A 311 -19.44 2.15 -12.83
C LEU A 311 -18.35 2.13 -13.90
N LEU A 312 -17.22 1.48 -13.62
CA LEU A 312 -16.13 1.32 -14.58
C LEU A 312 -16.42 0.14 -15.51
N THR A 313 -16.75 -1.01 -14.94
CA THR A 313 -17.01 -2.24 -15.70
C THR A 313 -17.76 -3.26 -14.86
N VAL A 314 -18.29 -4.29 -15.52
CA VAL A 314 -18.81 -5.50 -14.89
C VAL A 314 -17.88 -6.65 -15.26
N ALA A 315 -17.07 -7.08 -14.31
CA ALA A 315 -16.15 -8.20 -14.48
C ALA A 315 -16.93 -9.52 -14.46
N GLN A 316 -17.01 -10.17 -15.62
CA GLN A 316 -17.44 -11.55 -15.76
C GLN A 316 -16.20 -12.43 -15.95
N ALA A 317 -15.72 -13.00 -14.85
CA ALA A 317 -14.42 -13.66 -14.78
C ALA A 317 -14.42 -14.74 -13.70
N ASP A 318 -13.37 -15.58 -13.65
CA ASP A 318 -13.15 -16.43 -12.48
C ASP A 318 -12.96 -15.58 -11.21
N GLY A 319 -12.43 -14.37 -11.37
CA GLY A 319 -12.29 -13.39 -10.30
C GLY A 319 -11.67 -12.07 -10.73
N LEU A 320 -11.32 -11.25 -9.74
CA LEU A 320 -10.69 -9.95 -9.87
C LEU A 320 -9.66 -9.79 -8.75
N ILE A 321 -8.45 -9.33 -9.11
CA ILE A 321 -7.38 -9.00 -8.17
C ILE A 321 -7.27 -7.48 -8.14
N VAL A 322 -7.25 -6.92 -6.94
CA VAL A 322 -6.91 -5.51 -6.68
C VAL A 322 -5.63 -5.51 -5.85
N ALA A 323 -4.52 -5.09 -6.46
CA ALA A 323 -3.18 -5.23 -5.92
C ALA A 323 -2.50 -3.87 -5.71
N THR A 324 -1.64 -3.80 -4.70
CA THR A 324 -0.67 -2.73 -4.52
C THR A 324 0.49 -2.88 -5.52
N PRO A 325 1.40 -1.89 -5.63
CA PRO A 325 2.65 -2.03 -6.36
C PRO A 325 3.49 -3.19 -5.85
N THR A 326 3.46 -3.45 -4.54
CA THR A 326 4.16 -4.57 -3.92
C THR A 326 3.56 -5.91 -4.36
N GLY A 327 2.23 -6.02 -4.40
CA GLY A 327 1.52 -7.21 -4.91
C GLY A 327 1.57 -7.39 -6.43
N SER A 328 2.14 -6.43 -7.17
CA SER A 328 2.27 -6.52 -8.63
C SER A 328 3.19 -7.67 -9.07
N THR A 329 4.07 -8.14 -8.20
CA THR A 329 4.97 -9.28 -8.42
C THR A 329 4.41 -10.61 -7.89
N ALA A 330 3.26 -10.57 -7.19
CA ALA A 330 2.63 -11.73 -6.57
C ALA A 330 1.55 -12.33 -7.48
N TYR A 331 0.32 -12.54 -6.97
CA TYR A 331 -0.71 -13.22 -7.74
C TYR A 331 -1.15 -12.42 -8.98
N SER A 332 -1.13 -11.09 -8.88
CA SER A 332 -1.44 -10.18 -10.00
C SER A 332 -0.55 -10.45 -11.22
N LEU A 333 0.76 -10.69 -11.03
CA LEU A 333 1.69 -11.02 -12.11
C LEU A 333 1.27 -12.28 -12.86
N SER A 334 0.90 -13.32 -12.11
CA SER A 334 0.48 -14.62 -12.65
C SER A 334 -0.84 -14.53 -13.42
N ALA A 335 -1.72 -13.60 -13.05
CA ALA A 335 -2.96 -13.30 -13.78
C ALA A 335 -2.74 -12.38 -15.00
N GLY A 336 -1.50 -11.99 -15.31
CA GLY A 336 -1.16 -11.16 -16.46
C GLY A 336 -1.11 -9.65 -16.18
N GLY A 337 -1.10 -9.26 -14.90
CA GLY A 337 -0.86 -7.88 -14.45
C GLY A 337 0.57 -7.41 -14.77
N SER A 338 0.76 -6.08 -14.79
CA SER A 338 2.09 -5.48 -15.01
C SER A 338 2.88 -5.37 -13.73
N LEU A 339 4.22 -5.42 -13.84
CA LEU A 339 5.13 -5.08 -12.75
C LEU A 339 5.07 -3.58 -12.47
N VAL A 340 4.92 -3.20 -11.21
CA VAL A 340 4.86 -1.81 -10.76
C VAL A 340 5.93 -1.61 -9.70
N TYR A 341 6.73 -0.56 -9.87
CA TYR A 341 7.81 -0.25 -8.93
C TYR A 341 7.22 0.18 -7.56
N PRO A 342 7.75 -0.27 -6.40
CA PRO A 342 7.11 -0.09 -5.09
C PRO A 342 6.81 1.36 -4.68
N SER A 343 7.60 2.33 -5.16
CA SER A 343 7.38 3.76 -4.87
C SER A 343 6.33 4.45 -5.76
N VAL A 344 5.74 3.74 -6.72
CA VAL A 344 4.68 4.28 -7.58
C VAL A 344 3.35 4.18 -6.82
N ASN A 345 2.73 5.33 -6.58
CA ASN A 345 1.41 5.40 -5.97
C ASN A 345 0.32 5.00 -6.98
N ALA A 346 -0.05 3.72 -6.98
CA ALA A 346 -1.08 3.20 -7.87
C ALA A 346 -1.71 1.90 -7.36
N ILE A 347 -2.95 1.65 -7.77
CA ILE A 347 -3.68 0.42 -7.52
C ILE A 347 -3.84 -0.33 -8.85
N SER A 348 -3.42 -1.59 -8.90
CA SER A 348 -3.54 -2.43 -10.09
C SER A 348 -4.80 -3.30 -9.99
N VAL A 349 -5.62 -3.29 -11.03
CA VAL A 349 -6.83 -4.11 -11.14
C VAL A 349 -6.65 -5.11 -12.27
N THR A 350 -6.55 -6.40 -11.92
CA THR A 350 -6.23 -7.49 -12.84
C THR A 350 -7.35 -8.53 -12.82
N PRO A 351 -8.06 -8.79 -13.93
CA PRO A 351 -9.06 -9.85 -13.98
C PRO A 351 -8.42 -11.25 -14.01
N ILE A 352 -9.04 -12.23 -13.36
CA ILE A 352 -8.64 -13.64 -13.41
C ILE A 352 -9.50 -14.35 -14.46
N CYS A 353 -8.89 -14.77 -15.57
CA CYS A 353 -9.57 -15.49 -16.66
C CYS A 353 -10.91 -14.83 -17.09
N PRO A 354 -10.90 -13.56 -17.54
CA PRO A 354 -12.12 -12.88 -17.95
C PRO A 354 -12.76 -13.54 -19.17
N HIS A 355 -14.09 -13.66 -19.17
CA HIS A 355 -14.85 -14.20 -20.31
C HIS A 355 -14.92 -13.22 -21.49
N THR A 356 -14.63 -11.94 -21.26
CA THR A 356 -14.45 -10.95 -22.31
C THR A 356 -12.98 -10.75 -22.65
N LEU A 357 -12.63 -10.82 -23.93
CA LEU A 357 -11.28 -10.61 -24.43
C LEU A 357 -10.81 -9.15 -24.32
N SER A 358 -11.73 -8.21 -24.15
CA SER A 358 -11.41 -6.77 -24.05
C SER A 358 -11.05 -6.32 -22.64
N PHE A 359 -11.34 -7.12 -21.61
CA PHE A 359 -11.04 -6.73 -20.23
C PHE A 359 -9.57 -6.99 -19.92
N ARG A 360 -8.76 -5.93 -20.00
CA ARG A 360 -7.33 -5.94 -19.73
C ARG A 360 -7.05 -5.43 -18.31
N PRO A 361 -5.90 -5.79 -17.71
CA PRO A 361 -5.45 -5.17 -16.48
C PRO A 361 -5.34 -3.65 -16.63
N ILE A 362 -5.70 -2.92 -15.57
CA ILE A 362 -5.66 -1.45 -15.53
C ILE A 362 -4.98 -0.97 -14.26
N ILE A 363 -4.21 0.10 -14.37
CA ILE A 363 -3.56 0.76 -13.24
C ILE A 363 -4.33 2.06 -12.98
N LEU A 364 -4.80 2.21 -11.75
CA LEU A 364 -5.60 3.34 -11.27
C LEU A 364 -4.79 4.15 -10.23
N PRO A 365 -5.08 5.45 -10.05
CA PRO A 365 -4.45 6.23 -8.99
C PRO A 365 -4.88 5.72 -7.61
N ASP A 366 -3.97 5.79 -6.64
CA ASP A 366 -4.20 5.40 -5.24
C ASP A 366 -5.27 6.26 -4.52
N SER A 367 -5.51 7.48 -5.01
CA SER A 367 -6.54 8.38 -4.50
C SER A 367 -7.98 7.97 -4.86
N MET A 368 -8.17 7.01 -5.77
CA MET A 368 -9.49 6.55 -6.21
C MET A 368 -10.03 5.50 -5.24
N ASN A 369 -11.29 5.65 -4.81
CA ASN A 369 -11.96 4.64 -4.02
C ASN A 369 -12.58 3.59 -4.94
N ILE A 370 -12.13 2.34 -4.85
CA ILE A 370 -12.65 1.25 -5.67
C ILE A 370 -13.71 0.51 -4.86
N ARG A 371 -14.89 0.33 -5.44
CA ARG A 371 -15.93 -0.50 -4.84
C ARG A 371 -16.23 -1.68 -5.74
N VAL A 372 -16.00 -2.89 -5.24
CA VAL A 372 -16.30 -4.14 -5.96
C VAL A 372 -17.52 -4.79 -5.31
N LYS A 373 -18.61 -4.87 -6.07
CA LYS A 373 -19.89 -5.40 -5.60
C LYS A 373 -20.24 -6.69 -6.32
N VAL A 374 -20.71 -7.70 -5.60
CA VAL A 374 -21.28 -8.89 -6.24
C VAL A 374 -22.65 -8.51 -6.79
N SER A 375 -22.82 -8.60 -8.11
CA SER A 375 -24.08 -8.19 -8.76
C SER A 375 -25.25 -8.98 -8.19
N ALA A 376 -26.40 -8.31 -8.01
CA ALA A 376 -27.64 -8.98 -7.61
C ALA A 376 -28.13 -10.01 -8.65
N LYS A 377 -27.62 -9.94 -9.88
CA LYS A 377 -27.87 -10.90 -10.97
C LYS A 377 -26.92 -12.10 -10.95
N SER A 378 -25.92 -12.10 -10.07
CA SER A 378 -24.98 -13.21 -9.94
C SER A 378 -25.72 -14.50 -9.55
N ARG A 379 -25.35 -15.62 -10.18
CA ARG A 379 -25.92 -16.94 -9.90
C ARG A 379 -25.31 -17.62 -8.68
N GLY A 380 -24.17 -17.13 -8.22
CA GLY A 380 -23.42 -17.66 -7.08
C GLY A 380 -22.80 -16.57 -6.23
N THR A 381 -22.27 -16.97 -5.09
CA THR A 381 -21.46 -16.11 -4.23
C THR A 381 -20.05 -15.93 -4.81
N ALA A 382 -19.33 -14.95 -4.27
CA ALA A 382 -17.90 -14.78 -4.51
C ALA A 382 -17.16 -14.93 -3.17
N TRP A 383 -15.84 -15.04 -3.22
CA TRP A 383 -14.98 -15.18 -2.05
C TRP A 383 -13.87 -14.17 -2.14
N ALA A 384 -13.74 -13.34 -1.10
CA ALA A 384 -12.64 -12.41 -0.94
C ALA A 384 -11.53 -13.05 -0.10
N ALA A 385 -10.29 -12.89 -0.51
CA ALA A 385 -9.09 -13.27 0.20
C ALA A 385 -8.15 -12.08 0.33
N PHE A 386 -7.58 -11.89 1.52
CA PHE A 386 -6.73 -10.77 1.88
C PHE A 386 -5.30 -11.28 2.04
N ASP A 387 -4.38 -10.88 1.16
CA ASP A 387 -3.01 -11.44 1.07
C ASP A 387 -2.98 -12.98 1.03
N GLY A 388 -3.96 -13.58 0.34
CA GLY A 388 -4.13 -15.03 0.24
C GLY A 388 -4.66 -15.72 1.51
N LYS A 389 -5.05 -14.96 2.54
CA LYS A 389 -5.58 -15.45 3.82
C LYS A 389 -7.00 -14.91 4.08
N ASN A 390 -7.56 -15.26 5.25
CA ASN A 390 -8.78 -14.70 5.83
C ASN A 390 -9.97 -14.66 4.86
N ARG A 391 -10.30 -15.81 4.26
CA ARG A 391 -11.34 -15.87 3.23
C ARG A 391 -12.72 -15.52 3.79
N VAL A 392 -13.38 -14.54 3.15
CA VAL A 392 -14.74 -14.09 3.46
C VAL A 392 -15.65 -14.34 2.26
N GLU A 393 -16.76 -15.03 2.48
CA GLU A 393 -17.79 -15.20 1.44
C GLU A 393 -18.55 -13.89 1.24
N LEU A 394 -18.74 -13.47 -0.01
CA LEU A 394 -19.54 -12.32 -0.44
C LEU A 394 -20.83 -12.80 -1.14
N ARG A 395 -21.98 -12.37 -0.63
CA ARG A 395 -23.29 -12.71 -1.20
C ARG A 395 -23.72 -11.68 -2.24
N PRO A 396 -24.65 -12.02 -3.15
CA PRO A 396 -25.20 -11.05 -4.10
C PRO A 396 -25.74 -9.79 -3.41
N GLY A 397 -25.18 -8.63 -3.76
CA GLY A 397 -25.49 -7.35 -3.14
C GLY A 397 -24.44 -6.84 -2.15
N ASP A 398 -23.62 -7.73 -1.58
CA ASP A 398 -22.47 -7.35 -0.75
C ASP A 398 -21.39 -6.68 -1.61
N TYR A 399 -20.58 -5.84 -0.98
CA TYR A 399 -19.46 -5.19 -1.65
C TYR A 399 -18.27 -4.99 -0.72
N ILE A 400 -17.10 -4.79 -1.33
CA ILE A 400 -15.90 -4.36 -0.66
C ILE A 400 -15.55 -2.96 -1.15
N LEU A 401 -15.33 -2.05 -0.21
CA LEU A 401 -14.75 -0.74 -0.47
C LEU A 401 -13.23 -0.83 -0.25
N ILE A 402 -12.47 -0.35 -1.22
CA ILE A 402 -11.02 -0.49 -1.30
C ILE A 402 -10.43 0.90 -1.52
N SER A 403 -9.47 1.26 -0.68
CA SER A 403 -8.76 2.54 -0.70
C SER A 403 -7.28 2.31 -0.37
N ALA A 404 -6.43 3.29 -0.66
CA ALA A 404 -5.08 3.29 -0.12
C ALA A 404 -5.13 3.40 1.41
N SER A 405 -4.46 2.48 2.10
CA SER A 405 -4.40 2.46 3.56
C SER A 405 -3.62 3.67 4.09
N PRO A 406 -4.08 4.32 5.18
CA PRO A 406 -3.30 5.37 5.83
C PRO A 406 -2.03 4.81 6.52
N TYR A 407 -1.97 3.50 6.72
CA TYR A 407 -0.88 2.82 7.39
C TYR A 407 0.00 2.09 6.37
N ALA A 408 1.11 2.70 5.97
CA ALA A 408 2.13 2.07 5.13
C ALA A 408 2.91 0.98 5.89
N PHE A 409 3.55 0.08 5.15
CA PHE A 409 4.39 -0.99 5.69
C PHE A 409 5.88 -0.63 5.50
N PRO A 410 6.57 -0.16 6.55
CA PRO A 410 7.96 0.26 6.47
C PRO A 410 8.89 -0.95 6.41
N THR A 411 9.76 -0.96 5.41
CA THR A 411 10.73 -2.03 5.17
C THR A 411 12.09 -1.42 4.97
N LEU A 412 13.11 -1.98 5.62
CA LEU A 412 14.48 -1.51 5.45
C LEU A 412 14.97 -1.87 4.05
N GLU A 413 15.64 -0.92 3.41
CA GLU A 413 16.15 -1.09 2.05
C GLU A 413 17.60 -1.58 2.12
N ALA A 414 17.88 -2.72 1.48
CA ALA A 414 19.24 -3.28 1.42
C ALA A 414 20.12 -2.52 0.42
N THR A 415 19.58 -2.25 -0.77
CA THR A 415 20.26 -1.53 -1.86
C THR A 415 19.29 -0.59 -2.56
N SER A 416 19.80 0.49 -3.16
CA SER A 416 18.98 1.46 -3.92
C SER A 416 18.28 0.86 -5.15
N THR A 417 18.76 -0.29 -5.61
CA THR A 417 18.27 -1.00 -6.80
C THR A 417 17.53 -2.29 -6.46
N GLU A 418 17.17 -2.50 -5.17
CA GLU A 418 16.67 -3.79 -4.66
C GLU A 418 15.55 -4.41 -5.52
N PHE A 419 14.63 -3.59 -6.02
CA PHE A 419 13.51 -4.06 -6.83
C PHE A 419 13.95 -4.59 -8.20
N ILE A 420 14.88 -3.90 -8.87
CA ILE A 420 15.40 -4.32 -10.17
C ILE A 420 16.28 -5.57 -10.00
N ASP A 421 17.08 -5.60 -8.93
CA ASP A 421 17.91 -6.75 -8.58
C ASP A 421 17.04 -7.99 -8.31
N SER A 422 15.92 -7.83 -7.60
CA SER A 422 14.95 -8.91 -7.38
C SER A 422 14.24 -9.34 -8.66
N ILE A 423 13.83 -8.41 -9.53
CA ILE A 423 13.27 -8.76 -10.86
C ILE A 423 14.29 -9.57 -11.69
N SER A 424 15.54 -9.11 -11.75
CA SER A 424 16.59 -9.77 -12.54
C SER A 424 16.86 -11.18 -12.03
N ARG A 425 16.86 -11.39 -10.71
CA ARG A 425 17.09 -12.71 -10.08
C ARG A 425 15.90 -13.65 -10.21
N SER A 426 14.68 -13.16 -9.98
CA SER A 426 13.48 -14.01 -9.91
C SER A 426 12.87 -14.29 -11.28
N LEU A 427 12.99 -13.37 -12.24
CA LEU A 427 12.38 -13.49 -13.57
C LEU A 427 13.39 -13.70 -14.69
N ASN A 428 14.70 -13.79 -14.36
CA ASN A 428 15.79 -13.76 -15.34
C ASN A 428 15.61 -12.62 -16.36
N TRP A 429 15.20 -11.45 -15.85
CA TRP A 429 14.75 -10.36 -16.68
C TRP A 429 15.86 -9.89 -17.62
N ASN A 430 15.58 -9.96 -18.92
CA ASN A 430 16.52 -9.58 -19.97
C ASN A 430 17.83 -10.39 -20.00
N VAL A 431 17.89 -11.56 -19.36
CA VAL A 431 18.99 -12.51 -19.56
C VAL A 431 18.80 -13.15 -20.94
N ARG A 432 19.60 -12.71 -21.91
CA ARG A 432 19.69 -13.34 -23.22
C ARG A 432 21.02 -14.05 -23.33
N GLU A 433 21.00 -15.30 -23.82
CA GLU A 433 22.22 -15.86 -24.39
C GLU A 433 22.61 -14.98 -25.58
N GLN A 434 23.72 -14.26 -25.45
CA GLN A 434 24.27 -13.53 -26.58
C GLN A 434 24.56 -14.54 -27.69
N GLN A 435 24.07 -14.26 -28.89
CA GLN A 435 24.33 -15.10 -30.05
C GLN A 435 25.85 -15.20 -30.21
N LYS A 436 26.39 -16.39 -29.94
CA LYS A 436 27.81 -16.64 -30.08
C LYS A 436 28.19 -16.41 -31.54
N SER A 437 29.32 -15.73 -31.76
CA SER A 437 29.86 -15.60 -33.11
C SER A 437 30.03 -16.98 -33.74
N PHE A 438 29.62 -17.11 -35.01
CA PHE A 438 29.85 -18.32 -35.80
C PHE A 438 31.35 -18.55 -36.09
N SER A 439 32.24 -17.63 -35.67
CA SER A 439 33.69 -17.82 -35.71
C SER A 439 34.11 -19.17 -35.14
N ASN A 440 33.48 -19.61 -34.05
CA ASN A 440 33.78 -20.89 -33.40
C ASN A 440 33.43 -22.13 -34.24
N VAL A 441 32.67 -21.95 -35.34
CA VAL A 441 32.27 -22.99 -36.30
C VAL A 441 33.08 -22.89 -37.60
N LEU A 442 33.87 -21.82 -37.79
CA LEU A 442 34.70 -21.66 -38.96
C LEU A 442 35.86 -22.66 -38.95
N CYS A 443 36.19 -23.21 -40.12
CA CYS A 443 37.43 -23.95 -40.28
C CYS A 443 38.63 -23.00 -40.11
N LYS A 444 39.79 -23.52 -39.69
CA LYS A 444 40.98 -22.70 -39.37
C LYS A 444 41.32 -21.66 -40.45
N LYS A 445 41.24 -22.05 -41.72
CA LYS A 445 41.50 -21.16 -42.87
C LYS A 445 40.52 -19.99 -42.96
N ASN A 446 39.24 -20.22 -42.67
CA ASN A 446 38.22 -19.17 -42.70
C ASN A 446 38.23 -18.32 -41.43
N LEU A 447 38.66 -18.88 -40.29
CA LEU A 447 38.87 -18.14 -39.05
C LEU A 447 39.96 -17.07 -39.22
N GLU A 448 41.11 -17.45 -39.79
CA GLU A 448 42.23 -16.52 -40.07
C GLU A 448 41.80 -15.40 -41.04
N GLN A 449 40.98 -15.70 -42.06
CA GLN A 449 40.44 -14.68 -42.95
C GLN A 449 39.42 -13.76 -42.26
N PHE A 450 38.56 -14.32 -41.41
CA PHE A 450 37.56 -13.57 -40.65
C PHE A 450 38.20 -12.60 -39.65
N GLU A 451 39.24 -13.04 -38.93
CA GLU A 451 39.98 -12.21 -37.97
C GLU A 451 40.71 -11.06 -38.68
N ASN A 452 41.30 -11.30 -39.86
CA ASN A 452 41.95 -10.25 -40.65
C ASN A 452 40.97 -9.18 -41.15
N VAL A 453 39.75 -9.56 -41.55
CA VAL A 453 38.71 -8.61 -41.98
C VAL A 453 38.18 -7.79 -40.80
N GLN A 454 37.97 -8.42 -39.63
CA GLN A 454 37.52 -7.68 -38.44
C GLN A 454 38.54 -6.65 -37.93
N LEU A 455 39.84 -6.90 -38.11
CA LEU A 455 40.88 -5.95 -37.75
C LEU A 455 40.84 -4.72 -38.67
N GLN A 456 40.55 -4.89 -39.97
CA GLN A 456 40.40 -3.80 -40.92
C GLN A 456 39.13 -2.97 -40.65
N ASP A 457 37.99 -3.61 -40.39
CA ASP A 457 36.73 -2.91 -40.07
C ASP A 457 36.79 -2.13 -38.74
N LYS A 458 37.60 -2.59 -37.77
CA LYS A 458 37.83 -1.87 -36.51
C LYS A 458 38.71 -0.63 -36.67
N GLU A 459 39.61 -0.60 -37.65
CA GLU A 459 40.40 0.60 -37.94
C GLU A 459 39.55 1.67 -38.64
N GLU A 460 38.52 1.29 -39.41
CA GLU A 460 37.60 2.23 -40.07
C GLU A 460 36.47 2.76 -39.16
N SER A 461 36.08 2.03 -38.10
CA SER A 461 34.93 2.38 -37.24
C SER A 461 35.26 3.24 -36.01
N VAL A 462 36.52 3.60 -35.77
CA VAL A 462 36.95 4.41 -34.61
C VAL A 462 36.72 5.92 -34.81
N GLU A 463 36.25 6.38 -35.98
CA GLU A 463 36.01 7.80 -36.26
C GLU A 463 34.68 8.38 -35.73
N GLU A 464 33.73 7.55 -35.24
CA GLU A 464 32.49 8.04 -34.63
C GLU A 464 32.41 7.67 -33.14
N VAL A 465 32.77 8.61 -32.25
CA VAL A 465 32.08 9.01 -30.99
C VAL A 465 33.01 9.91 -30.16
N GLU A 466 32.70 11.21 -30.09
CA GLU A 466 32.81 12.03 -28.85
C GLU A 466 32.10 13.39 -29.04
N VAL A 467 30.76 13.36 -29.10
CA VAL A 467 29.92 14.56 -28.89
C VAL A 467 28.79 14.20 -27.94
N ASP A 468 29.13 13.94 -26.68
CA ASP A 468 28.19 14.15 -25.56
C ASP A 468 28.94 14.13 -24.23
N ASN A 469 29.52 15.28 -23.87
CA ASN A 469 30.03 15.54 -22.50
C ASN A 469 30.16 17.04 -22.17
N ARG A 470 29.40 17.92 -22.83
CA ARG A 470 29.45 19.38 -22.56
C ARG A 470 28.21 19.98 -21.89
N LEU A 471 27.20 19.19 -21.53
CA LEU A 471 25.98 19.73 -20.92
C LEU A 471 25.87 19.58 -19.39
N GLU A 472 26.74 18.82 -18.72
CA GLU A 472 26.65 18.65 -17.26
C GLU A 472 27.58 19.56 -16.43
N ASN A 473 28.51 20.30 -17.05
CA ASN A 473 29.42 21.21 -16.33
C ASN A 473 29.10 22.71 -16.48
N SER A 474 27.95 23.08 -17.07
CA SER A 474 27.54 24.50 -17.21
C SER A 474 26.55 24.98 -16.12
N ALA A 475 26.15 24.14 -15.17
CA ALA A 475 25.14 24.50 -14.16
C ALA A 475 25.72 24.95 -12.80
N THR A 476 27.04 25.05 -12.64
CA THR A 476 27.69 25.40 -11.35
C THR A 476 28.69 26.55 -11.41
N LYS A 477 28.73 27.32 -12.50
CA LYS A 477 29.42 28.62 -12.55
C LYS A 477 28.50 29.68 -13.17
N GLY A 478 27.80 30.42 -12.31
CA GLY A 478 26.89 31.48 -12.73
C GLY A 478 26.16 32.15 -11.58
N ILE A 479 26.86 32.48 -10.49
CA ILE A 479 26.42 33.52 -9.55
C ILE A 479 27.62 34.47 -9.38
N GLU A 480 27.84 35.30 -10.39
CA GLU A 480 28.54 36.57 -10.17
C GLU A 480 27.52 37.54 -9.56
N MET A 481 27.90 38.10 -8.41
CA MET A 481 27.17 39.19 -7.79
C MET A 481 27.16 40.38 -8.74
N VAL A 482 25.98 40.70 -9.28
CA VAL A 482 25.73 42.00 -9.89
C VAL A 482 25.64 43.01 -8.75
N GLN A 483 26.72 43.76 -8.53
CA GLN A 483 26.65 45.05 -7.83
C GLN A 483 25.66 45.92 -8.59
N ILE A 484 24.53 46.20 -7.96
CA ILE A 484 23.61 47.26 -8.39
C ILE A 484 24.11 48.52 -7.69
N ASP A 485 24.82 49.37 -8.43
CA ASP A 485 25.20 50.70 -8.01
C ASP A 485 23.94 51.56 -7.74
N GLU A 486 23.88 52.16 -6.56
CA GLU A 486 22.92 53.20 -6.22
C GLU A 486 23.16 54.44 -7.10
N PRO A 487 22.12 55.01 -7.75
CA PRO A 487 22.27 56.30 -8.40
C PRO A 487 22.37 57.40 -7.35
N ARG A 488 23.55 58.05 -7.30
CA ARG A 488 23.76 59.32 -6.60
C ARG A 488 22.84 60.38 -7.16
N ASN A 489 22.16 61.03 -6.23
CA ASN A 489 21.29 62.18 -6.40
C ASN A 489 22.16 63.43 -6.63
N ASP A 490 22.15 63.99 -7.84
CA ASP A 490 22.63 65.34 -8.11
C ASP A 490 21.47 66.13 -8.76
N GLY A 491 21.03 67.15 -8.04
CA GLY A 491 19.93 68.01 -8.45
C GLY A 491 20.33 69.09 -9.45
N LEU A 492 19.36 69.47 -10.28
CA LEU A 492 18.90 70.84 -10.55
C LEU A 492 17.66 70.79 -11.43
#